data_AF-A0A354FQF8-F1
#
_entry.id   AF-A0A354FQF8-F1
#
_cell.length_a   1.000
_cell.length_b   1.000
_cell.length_c   1.000
_cell.angle_alpha   90.00
_cell.angle_beta   90.00
_cell.angle_gamma   90.00
#
_symmetry.space_group_name_H-M   'P 1'
#
loop_
_entity.id
_entity.type
_entity.pdbx_description
1 polymer ?
#
loop_
_entity_poly.entity_id
_entity_poly.type
_entity_poly.pdbx_seq_one_letter_code
_entity_poly.pdbx_strand_id
1 'polypeptide(L)'
;MMEIEVTPVKPKGDAYKDPMVGIAWDRRAGVVTEITYPNPWVQVRDSLRTMWMTIKVISSPDSNIGPDQLAGPVGIARTKFLLLQEEHGWLRVLAFFVLFNVNLAVLNMLPLPVLDGGHIVMAVLESVRGKPLPGRFLEMIQGGFALLLMGFMLYITTKDLGDIFSGGADAPKLEWPE
;
A
#
# COMPACT_ATOMS: atom_id res chain seq x y z
N MET A 1 -35.99 -12.58 -11.30
CA MET A 1 -35.98 -11.12 -11.04
C MET A 1 -36.21 -10.99 -9.55
N MET A 2 -35.26 -10.42 -8.82
CA MET A 2 -35.32 -10.33 -7.35
C MET A 2 -35.98 -8.99 -7.01
N GLU A 3 -37.18 -9.01 -6.44
CA GLU A 3 -37.84 -7.81 -5.94
C GLU A 3 -37.22 -7.47 -4.59
N ILE A 4 -36.56 -6.31 -4.51
CA ILE A 4 -35.95 -5.80 -3.28
C ILE A 4 -36.75 -4.57 -2.88
N GLU A 5 -37.38 -4.64 -1.72
CA GLU A 5 -38.12 -3.54 -1.13
C GLU A 5 -37.14 -2.65 -0.36
N VAL A 6 -36.99 -1.38 -0.76
CA VAL A 6 -36.03 -0.44 -0.17
C VAL A 6 -36.81 0.67 0.54
N THR A 7 -36.70 0.74 1.87
CA THR A 7 -37.25 1.84 2.67
C THR A 7 -36.18 2.92 2.88
N PRO A 8 -36.37 4.16 2.40
CA PRO A 8 -35.41 5.23 2.61
C PRO A 8 -35.40 5.68 4.08
N VAL A 9 -34.21 5.82 4.67
CA VAL A 9 -34.02 6.25 6.06
C VAL A 9 -33.19 7.53 6.09
N LYS A 10 -33.61 8.53 6.87
CA LYS A 10 -32.88 9.79 7.02
C LYS A 10 -31.75 9.66 8.05
N PRO A 11 -30.49 9.97 7.71
CA PRO A 11 -29.41 10.03 8.69
C PRO A 11 -29.62 11.20 9.67
N LYS A 12 -29.25 11.00 10.93
CA LYS A 12 -29.26 12.02 11.99
C LYS A 12 -28.03 12.94 11.81
N GLY A 13 -28.23 14.26 11.92
CA GLY A 13 -27.16 15.27 11.92
C GLY A 13 -27.47 16.55 11.12
N ASP A 14 -26.97 17.70 11.59
CA ASP A 14 -27.18 19.02 10.97
C ASP A 14 -26.45 19.21 9.63
N ALA A 15 -25.56 18.28 9.27
CA ALA A 15 -24.75 18.33 8.05
C ALA A 15 -25.53 17.99 6.77
N TYR A 16 -26.72 17.39 6.89
CA TYR A 16 -27.55 16.97 5.75
C TYR A 16 -28.95 17.56 5.88
N LYS A 17 -29.01 18.91 5.84
CA LYS A 17 -30.25 19.69 5.90
C LYS A 17 -31.18 19.37 4.72
N ASP A 18 -30.59 19.08 3.55
CA ASP A 18 -31.26 18.66 2.31
C ASP A 18 -30.77 17.25 1.90
N PRO A 19 -31.41 16.16 2.39
CA PRO A 19 -30.97 14.80 2.06
C PRO A 19 -31.31 14.47 0.60
N MET A 20 -30.32 14.01 -0.17
CA MET A 20 -30.52 13.41 -1.49
C MET A 20 -30.66 11.89 -1.36
N VAL A 21 -31.45 11.27 -2.24
CA VAL A 21 -31.52 9.80 -2.32
C VAL A 21 -30.18 9.28 -2.86
N GLY A 22 -29.48 8.49 -2.05
CA GLY A 22 -28.22 7.86 -2.40
C GLY A 22 -28.19 6.39 -1.99
N ILE A 23 -27.41 5.59 -2.70
CA ILE A 23 -27.13 4.19 -2.34
C ILE A 23 -25.77 4.17 -1.65
N ALA A 24 -25.75 3.82 -0.36
CA ALA A 24 -24.53 3.53 0.37
C ALA A 24 -24.47 2.03 0.62
N TRP A 25 -23.36 1.39 0.25
CA TRP A 25 -23.10 0.01 0.64
C TRP A 25 -22.76 -0.01 2.12
N ASP A 26 -23.56 -0.72 2.90
CA ASP A 26 -23.22 -1.00 4.29
C ASP A 26 -21.99 -1.92 4.32
N ARG A 27 -20.83 -1.34 4.61
CA ARG A 27 -19.57 -2.09 4.77
C ARG A 27 -19.51 -2.86 6.09
N ARG A 28 -20.51 -2.72 6.98
CA ARG A 28 -20.65 -3.50 8.21
C ARG A 28 -21.39 -4.82 7.99
N ALA A 29 -22.10 -4.98 6.86
CA ALA A 29 -22.66 -6.27 6.48
C ALA A 29 -21.49 -7.25 6.33
N GLY A 30 -21.37 -8.15 7.33
CA GLY A 30 -20.17 -8.91 7.62
C GLY A 30 -19.51 -9.42 6.34
N VAL A 31 -18.33 -8.89 6.03
CA VAL A 31 -17.44 -9.53 5.07
C VAL A 31 -17.14 -10.89 5.68
N VAL A 32 -17.85 -11.93 5.21
CA VAL A 32 -17.59 -13.31 5.59
C VAL A 32 -16.19 -13.61 5.08
N THR A 33 -15.21 -13.34 5.94
CA THR A 33 -13.79 -13.57 5.66
C THR A 33 -13.54 -15.03 5.98
N GLU A 34 -13.65 -15.88 4.97
CA GLU A 34 -13.30 -17.29 5.13
C GLU A 34 -11.77 -17.40 5.22
N ILE A 35 -11.28 -18.00 6.32
CA ILE A 35 -9.85 -18.26 6.48
C ILE A 35 -9.47 -19.35 5.48
N THR A 36 -8.89 -18.92 4.38
CA THR A 36 -8.28 -19.84 3.41
C THR A 36 -6.83 -20.10 3.82
N TYR A 37 -6.38 -21.35 3.64
CA TYR A 37 -4.98 -21.75 3.87
C TYR A 37 -4.29 -22.01 2.53
N PRO A 38 -4.04 -20.97 1.71
CA PRO A 38 -3.36 -21.14 0.44
C PRO A 38 -1.94 -21.63 0.68
N ASN A 39 -1.47 -22.54 -0.19
CA ASN A 39 -0.10 -23.03 -0.15
C ASN A 39 0.90 -21.85 -0.26
N PRO A 40 1.99 -21.82 0.53
CA PRO A 40 3.00 -20.75 0.49
C PRO A 40 3.48 -20.40 -0.93
N TRP A 41 3.66 -21.39 -1.80
CA TRP A 41 4.10 -21.16 -3.18
C TRP A 41 3.08 -20.39 -4.03
N VAL A 42 1.79 -20.63 -3.77
CA VAL A 42 0.70 -19.90 -4.44
C VAL A 42 0.70 -18.45 -3.98
N GLN A 43 0.87 -18.20 -2.68
CA GLN A 43 0.94 -16.85 -2.13
C GLN A 43 2.11 -16.05 -2.71
N VAL A 44 3.28 -16.66 -2.85
CA VAL A 44 4.46 -16.00 -3.46
C VAL A 44 4.19 -15.66 -4.92
N ARG A 45 3.67 -16.60 -5.71
CA ARG A 45 3.35 -16.37 -7.13
C ARG A 45 2.29 -15.29 -7.31
N ASP A 46 1.26 -15.29 -6.46
CA ASP A 46 0.16 -14.34 -6.55
C ASP A 46 0.62 -12.93 -6.13
N SER A 47 1.52 -12.83 -5.14
CA SER A 47 2.19 -11.58 -4.77
C SER A 47 3.02 -11.03 -5.94
N LEU A 48 3.84 -11.87 -6.57
CA LEU A 48 4.63 -11.52 -7.75
C LEU A 48 3.75 -11.05 -8.92
N ARG A 49 2.65 -11.75 -9.19
CA ARG A 49 1.69 -11.37 -10.23
C ARG A 49 1.06 -10.01 -9.92
N THR A 50 0.63 -9.79 -8.68
CA THR A 50 0.02 -8.52 -8.26
C THR A 50 0.99 -7.38 -8.42
N MET A 51 2.23 -7.57 -7.95
CA MET A 51 3.30 -6.58 -8.08
C MET A 51 3.61 -6.23 -9.54
N TRP A 52 3.72 -7.24 -10.41
CA TRP A 52 3.92 -7.03 -11.84
C TRP A 52 2.76 -6.25 -12.48
N MET A 53 1.52 -6.57 -12.10
CA MET A 53 0.35 -5.85 -12.57
C MET A 53 0.36 -4.39 -12.09
N THR A 54 0.68 -4.13 -10.83
CA THR A 54 0.80 -2.77 -10.29
C THR A 54 1.85 -1.96 -11.03
N ILE A 55 3.04 -2.53 -11.26
CA ILE A 55 4.09 -1.87 -12.06
C ILE A 55 3.59 -1.56 -13.47
N LYS A 56 2.89 -2.51 -14.11
CA LYS A 56 2.33 -2.33 -15.45
C LYS A 56 1.28 -1.22 -15.51
N VAL A 57 0.41 -1.14 -14.50
CA VAL A 57 -0.61 -0.09 -14.41
C VAL A 57 0.05 1.26 -14.17
N ILE A 58 0.97 1.38 -13.22
CA ILE A 58 1.71 2.63 -12.95
C ILE A 58 2.48 3.10 -14.19
N SER A 59 3.05 2.18 -14.97
CA SER A 59 3.81 2.49 -16.19
C SER A 59 2.93 2.80 -17.40
N SER A 60 1.62 2.56 -17.32
CA SER A 60 0.70 2.84 -18.43
C SER A 60 0.37 4.34 -18.53
N PRO A 61 0.29 4.92 -19.74
CA PRO A 61 0.01 6.36 -19.91
C PRO A 61 -1.32 6.83 -19.31
N ASP A 62 -2.31 5.93 -19.20
CA ASP A 62 -3.65 6.20 -18.65
C ASP A 62 -3.75 5.96 -17.13
N SER A 63 -2.61 5.87 -16.44
CA SER A 63 -2.56 5.61 -15.00
C SER A 63 -3.00 6.82 -14.17
N ASN A 64 -4.10 6.68 -13.43
CA ASN A 64 -4.52 7.64 -12.40
C ASN A 64 -3.91 7.35 -11.01
N ILE A 65 -2.82 6.56 -10.94
CA ILE A 65 -2.16 6.22 -9.67
C ILE A 65 -1.20 7.35 -9.29
N GLY A 66 -1.67 8.27 -8.45
CA GLY A 66 -0.88 9.37 -7.89
C GLY A 66 -0.16 9.01 -6.58
N PRO A 67 0.73 9.89 -6.08
CA PRO A 67 1.42 9.73 -4.79
C PRO A 67 0.47 9.55 -3.60
N ASP A 68 -0.77 10.03 -3.72
CA ASP A 68 -1.80 9.94 -2.69
C ASP A 68 -2.24 8.51 -2.40
N GLN A 69 -2.02 7.59 -3.34
CA GLN A 69 -2.33 6.16 -3.19
C GLN A 69 -1.16 5.37 -2.57
N LEU A 70 0.00 5.99 -2.38
CA LEU A 70 1.15 5.36 -1.74
C LEU A 70 1.04 5.55 -0.23
N ALA A 71 1.00 4.44 0.51
CA ALA A 71 1.07 4.48 1.97
C ALA A 71 2.53 4.69 2.41
N GLY A 72 2.78 5.72 3.21
CA GLY A 72 4.08 5.92 3.86
C GLY A 72 4.28 5.00 5.07
N PRO A 73 5.44 5.11 5.74
CA PRO A 73 5.74 4.32 6.94
C PRO A 73 4.66 4.43 8.03
N VAL A 74 4.08 5.63 8.17
CA VAL A 74 3.03 5.91 9.15
C VAL A 74 1.71 5.28 8.72
N GLY A 75 1.32 5.40 7.44
CA GLY A 75 0.16 4.71 6.89
C GLY A 75 0.25 3.18 7.00
N ILE A 76 1.44 2.61 6.78
CA ILE A 76 1.70 1.18 6.96
C ILE A 76 1.55 0.76 8.43
N ALA A 77 2.13 1.53 9.36
CA ALA A 77 2.00 1.27 10.79
C ALA A 77 0.53 1.32 11.25
N ARG A 78 -0.23 2.32 10.75
CA ARG A 78 -1.66 2.44 11.01
C ARG A 78 -2.44 1.25 10.47
N THR A 79 -2.15 0.80 9.25
CA THR A 79 -2.81 -0.36 8.64
C THR A 79 -2.62 -1.61 9.51
N LYS A 80 -1.40 -1.85 9.99
CA LYS A 80 -1.13 -2.95 10.93
C LYS A 80 -1.91 -2.81 12.22
N PHE A 81 -2.00 -1.60 12.78
CA PHE A 81 -2.75 -1.35 14.01
C PHE A 81 -4.25 -1.65 13.82
N LEU A 82 -4.83 -1.25 12.69
CA LEU A 82 -6.22 -1.57 12.35
C LEU A 82 -6.43 -3.08 12.19
N LEU A 83 -5.52 -3.78 11.51
CA LEU A 83 -5.59 -5.24 11.37
C LEU A 83 -5.55 -5.97 12.72
N LEU A 84 -4.83 -5.44 13.72
CA LEU A 84 -4.80 -6.01 15.08
C LEU A 84 -6.12 -5.87 15.82
N GLN A 85 -6.96 -4.90 15.47
CA GLN A 85 -8.26 -4.66 16.11
C GLN A 85 -9.37 -5.57 15.56
N GLU A 86 -9.11 -6.28 14.46
CA GLU A 86 -10.07 -7.20 13.85
C GLU A 86 -10.04 -8.60 14.50
N GLU A 87 -11.08 -9.40 14.24
CA GLU A 87 -11.11 -10.81 14.64
C GLU A 87 -9.93 -11.57 14.04
N HIS A 88 -9.24 -12.36 14.87
CA HIS A 88 -7.99 -13.03 14.49
C HIS A 88 -6.87 -12.06 14.03
N GLY A 89 -6.84 -10.83 14.55
CA GLY A 89 -5.92 -9.78 14.11
C GLY A 89 -4.44 -10.18 14.07
N TRP A 90 -3.98 -11.07 14.96
CA TRP A 90 -2.61 -11.58 14.91
C TRP A 90 -2.31 -12.41 13.65
N LEU A 91 -3.25 -13.25 13.19
CA LEU A 91 -3.11 -13.98 11.92
C LEU A 91 -3.13 -13.02 10.74
N ARG A 92 -4.00 -11.99 10.78
CA ARG A 92 -4.08 -10.97 9.72
C ARG A 92 -2.78 -10.19 9.58
N VAL A 93 -2.18 -9.78 10.71
CA VAL A 93 -0.86 -9.12 10.71
C VAL A 93 0.25 -10.06 10.24
N LEU A 94 0.21 -11.33 10.61
CA LEU A 94 1.17 -12.31 10.11
C LEU A 94 1.06 -12.47 8.59
N ALA A 95 -0.15 -12.61 8.06
CA ALA A 95 -0.41 -12.69 6.62
C ALA A 95 0.04 -11.41 5.89
N PHE A 96 -0.23 -10.23 6.47
CA PHE A 96 0.28 -8.96 5.98
C PHE A 96 1.82 -8.95 5.93
N PHE A 97 2.50 -9.44 6.97
CA PHE A 97 3.96 -9.50 7.00
C PHE A 97 4.53 -10.47 5.99
N VAL A 98 3.89 -11.62 5.76
CA VAL A 98 4.30 -12.57 4.72
C VAL A 98 4.24 -11.88 3.35
N LEU A 99 3.10 -11.24 3.01
CA LEU A 99 2.94 -10.48 1.78
C LEU A 99 3.98 -9.35 1.66
N PHE A 100 4.16 -8.58 2.73
CA PHE A 100 5.08 -7.45 2.78
C PHE A 100 6.54 -7.89 2.55
N ASN A 101 7.01 -8.95 3.20
CA ASN A 101 8.37 -9.46 3.03
C ASN A 101 8.60 -10.05 1.65
N VAL A 102 7.62 -10.75 1.08
CA VAL A 102 7.72 -11.26 -0.30
C VAL A 102 7.88 -10.09 -1.27
N ASN A 103 7.06 -9.05 -1.15
CA ASN A 103 7.17 -7.86 -2.01
C ASN A 103 8.52 -7.14 -1.80
N LEU A 104 9.01 -7.06 -0.56
CA LEU A 104 10.31 -6.46 -0.25
C LEU A 104 11.46 -7.27 -0.85
N ALA A 105 11.41 -8.60 -0.79
CA ALA A 105 12.39 -9.46 -1.41
C ALA A 105 12.45 -9.24 -2.93
N VAL A 106 11.29 -9.07 -3.58
CA VAL A 106 11.21 -8.80 -5.02
C VAL A 106 11.74 -7.41 -5.36
N LEU A 107 11.38 -6.39 -4.57
CA LEU A 107 11.94 -5.04 -4.73
C LEU A 107 13.46 -5.04 -4.57
N ASN A 108 13.99 -5.78 -3.58
CA ASN A 108 15.43 -5.87 -3.35
C ASN A 108 16.17 -6.56 -4.50
N MET A 109 15.51 -7.41 -5.30
CA MET A 109 16.12 -8.02 -6.49
C MET A 109 16.15 -7.09 -7.70
N LEU A 110 15.52 -5.90 -7.65
CA LEU A 110 15.57 -4.93 -8.74
C LEU A 110 17.00 -4.37 -8.90
N PRO A 111 17.41 -4.01 -10.13
CA PRO A 111 18.74 -3.50 -10.44
C PRO A 111 18.89 -2.02 -10.02
N LEU A 112 18.63 -1.71 -8.74
CA LEU A 112 18.70 -0.36 -8.19
C LEU A 112 19.93 -0.22 -7.28
N PRO A 113 20.76 0.83 -7.42
CA PRO A 113 22.10 0.88 -6.82
C PRO A 113 22.21 0.68 -5.30
N VAL A 114 21.17 1.01 -4.54
CA VAL A 114 21.12 0.93 -3.06
C VAL A 114 20.53 -0.40 -2.58
N LEU A 115 19.89 -1.15 -3.49
CA LEU A 115 19.28 -2.45 -3.20
C LEU A 115 20.28 -3.57 -3.49
N ASP A 116 20.04 -4.73 -2.88
CA ASP A 116 20.87 -5.95 -3.05
C ASP A 116 21.05 -6.31 -4.54
N GLY A 117 20.00 -6.17 -5.35
CA GLY A 117 20.00 -6.40 -6.79
C GLY A 117 20.89 -5.43 -7.56
N GLY A 118 21.03 -4.19 -7.10
CA GLY A 118 22.01 -3.26 -7.64
C GLY A 118 23.44 -3.72 -7.39
N HIS A 119 23.74 -4.16 -6.17
CA HIS A 119 25.06 -4.72 -5.83
C HIS A 119 25.39 -5.94 -6.68
N ILE A 120 24.41 -6.84 -6.88
CA ILE A 120 24.55 -8.00 -7.76
C ILE A 120 24.87 -7.55 -9.20
N VAL A 121 24.14 -6.59 -9.76
CA VAL A 121 24.40 -6.08 -11.11
C VAL A 121 25.76 -5.43 -11.24
N MET A 122 26.18 -4.63 -10.24
CA MET A 122 27.49 -4.00 -10.23
C MET A 122 28.62 -5.03 -10.16
N ALA A 123 28.46 -6.09 -9.35
CA ALA A 123 29.41 -7.19 -9.26
C ALA A 123 29.48 -8.02 -10.56
N VAL A 124 28.34 -8.31 -11.18
CA VAL A 124 28.28 -8.98 -12.50
C VAL A 124 28.96 -8.12 -13.56
N LEU A 125 28.71 -6.80 -13.57
CA LEU A 125 29.34 -5.87 -14.50
C LEU A 125 30.86 -5.82 -14.31
N GLU A 126 31.34 -5.78 -13.07
CA GLU A 126 32.77 -5.84 -12.75
C GLU A 126 33.40 -7.17 -13.20
N SER A 127 32.72 -8.29 -12.98
CA SER A 127 33.14 -9.62 -13.43
C SER A 127 33.27 -9.70 -14.95
N VAL A 128 32.28 -9.18 -15.70
CA VAL A 128 32.31 -9.15 -17.18
C VAL A 128 33.38 -8.18 -17.69
N ARG A 129 33.57 -7.04 -17.03
CA ARG A 129 34.54 -6.00 -17.45
C ARG A 129 35.99 -6.35 -17.06
N GLY A 130 36.18 -7.29 -16.14
CA GLY A 130 37.48 -7.72 -15.62
C GLY A 130 38.27 -6.61 -14.91
N LYS A 131 37.63 -5.50 -14.56
CA LYS A 131 38.23 -4.32 -13.94
C LYS A 131 37.27 -3.70 -12.94
N PRO A 132 37.75 -3.29 -11.76
CA PRO A 132 36.89 -2.68 -10.74
C PRO A 132 36.22 -1.42 -11.26
N LEU A 133 34.99 -1.21 -10.80
CA LEU A 133 34.30 0.06 -11.02
C LEU A 133 34.97 1.15 -10.19
N PRO A 134 35.01 2.41 -10.67
CA PRO A 134 35.60 3.50 -9.89
C PRO A 134 34.83 3.67 -8.57
N GLY A 135 35.49 3.49 -7.42
CA GLY A 135 34.84 3.59 -6.11
C GLY A 135 34.08 4.90 -5.90
N ARG A 136 34.67 6.03 -6.33
CA ARG A 136 34.03 7.35 -6.28
C ARG A 136 32.72 7.43 -7.09
N PHE A 137 32.64 6.71 -8.22
CA PHE A 137 31.42 6.68 -9.03
C PHE A 137 30.33 5.87 -8.33
N LEU A 138 30.70 4.74 -7.73
CA LEU A 138 29.81 3.89 -6.94
C LEU A 138 29.25 4.63 -5.73
N GLU A 139 30.13 5.27 -4.96
CA GLU A 139 29.79 6.07 -3.78
C GLU A 139 28.84 7.21 -4.13
N MET A 140 29.09 7.93 -5.23
CA MET A 140 28.24 9.03 -5.66
C MET A 140 26.85 8.56 -6.08
N ILE A 141 26.76 7.44 -6.83
CA ILE A 141 25.47 6.89 -7.26
C ILE A 141 24.70 6.32 -6.07
N GLN A 142 25.34 5.47 -5.26
CA GLN A 142 24.70 4.87 -4.09
C GLN A 142 24.29 5.93 -3.08
N GLY A 143 25.17 6.87 -2.77
CA GLY A 143 24.88 7.97 -1.85
C GLY A 143 23.77 8.89 -2.37
N GLY A 144 23.83 9.27 -3.64
CA GLY A 144 22.78 10.10 -4.27
C GLY A 144 21.42 9.42 -4.29
N PHE A 145 21.38 8.13 -4.63
CA PHE A 145 20.14 7.36 -4.66
C PHE A 145 19.61 7.07 -3.24
N ALA A 146 20.49 6.85 -2.26
CA ALA A 146 20.10 6.69 -0.85
C ALA A 146 19.51 7.99 -0.29
N LEU A 147 20.12 9.14 -0.59
CA LEU A 147 19.58 10.46 -0.25
C LEU A 147 18.22 10.71 -0.91
N LEU A 148 18.06 10.32 -2.18
CA LEU A 148 16.78 10.41 -2.90
C LEU A 148 15.70 9.57 -2.22
N LEU A 149 16.00 8.30 -1.88
CA LEU A 149 15.04 7.42 -1.19
C LEU A 149 14.68 7.95 0.20
N MET A 150 15.67 8.45 0.96
CA MET A 150 15.44 9.05 2.27
C MET A 150 14.59 10.31 2.17
N GLY A 151 14.86 11.18 1.19
CA GLY A 151 14.07 12.38 0.93
C GLY A 151 12.63 12.05 0.52
N PHE A 152 12.45 11.04 -0.31
CA PHE A 152 11.13 10.54 -0.70
C PHE A 152 10.35 9.96 0.50
N MET A 153 11.02 9.19 1.37
CA MET A 153 10.42 8.69 2.60
C MET A 153 9.99 9.81 3.54
N LEU A 154 10.82 10.85 3.69
CA LEU A 154 10.49 12.02 4.48
C LEU A 154 9.26 12.74 3.90
N TYR A 155 9.24 12.97 2.58
CA TYR A 155 8.13 13.61 1.88
C TYR A 155 6.80 12.88 2.11
N ILE A 156 6.74 11.57 1.84
CA ILE A 156 5.50 10.79 2.06
C ILE A 156 5.13 10.76 3.53
N THR A 157 6.09 10.63 4.45
CA THR A 157 5.80 10.65 5.89
C THR A 157 5.17 11.98 6.32
N THR A 158 5.68 13.12 5.83
CA THR A 158 5.07 14.42 6.13
C THR A 158 3.66 14.55 5.56
N LYS A 159 3.40 13.97 4.37
CA LYS A 159 2.07 13.88 3.77
C LYS A 159 1.11 13.05 4.63
N ASP A 160 1.52 11.84 5.02
CA ASP A 160 0.73 10.94 5.88
C ASP A 160 0.37 11.61 7.21
N LEU A 161 1.32 12.33 7.83
CA LEU A 161 1.05 13.11 9.04
C LEU A 161 0.00 14.21 8.76
N GLY A 162 0.16 14.95 7.67
CA GLY A 162 -0.79 15.98 7.25
C GLY A 162 -2.20 15.44 7.05
N ASP A 163 -2.34 14.27 6.41
CA ASP A 163 -3.62 13.59 6.21
C ASP A 163 -4.24 13.13 7.54
N ILE A 164 -3.43 12.72 8.52
CA ILE A 164 -3.91 12.33 9.86
C ILE A 164 -4.41 13.54 10.64
N PHE A 165 -3.69 14.67 10.59
CA PHE A 165 -4.10 15.89 11.29
C PHE A 165 -5.25 16.61 10.57
N SER A 166 -5.31 16.57 9.24
CA SER A 166 -6.40 17.16 8.45
C SER A 166 -7.65 16.29 8.40
N GLY A 167 -7.53 14.96 8.44
CA GLY A 167 -8.64 14.01 8.49
C GLY A 167 -9.46 14.05 9.78
N GLY A 168 -9.07 14.87 10.76
CA GLY A 168 -9.88 15.25 11.92
C GLY A 168 -10.80 16.46 11.68
N ALA A 169 -10.62 17.21 10.58
CA ALA A 169 -11.48 18.33 10.20
C ALA A 169 -12.63 17.83 9.32
N ASP A 170 -13.79 17.66 9.95
CA ASP A 170 -15.12 17.78 9.34
C ASP A 170 -15.51 16.82 8.20
N ALA A 171 -15.31 15.50 8.38
CA ALA A 171 -16.23 14.55 7.77
C ALA A 171 -17.47 14.44 8.68
N PRO A 172 -18.65 14.94 8.29
CA PRO A 172 -19.85 14.81 9.11
C PRO A 172 -20.12 13.33 9.36
N LYS A 173 -20.10 12.93 10.63
CA LYS A 173 -20.40 11.55 11.04
C LYS A 173 -21.84 11.26 10.68
N LEU A 174 -22.02 10.29 9.78
CA LEU A 174 -23.34 9.80 9.38
C LEU A 174 -23.86 8.86 10.47
N GLU A 175 -24.80 9.34 11.28
CA GLU A 175 -25.46 8.54 12.30
C GLU A 175 -26.79 8.01 11.76
N TRP A 176 -26.91 6.69 11.64
CA TRP A 176 -28.16 6.05 11.25
C TRP A 176 -29.06 5.89 12.47
N PRO A 177 -30.38 6.10 12.35
CA PRO A 177 -31.31 5.66 13.41
C PRO A 177 -31.24 4.13 13.55
N GLU A 178 -31.37 3.65 14.80
CA GLU A 178 -31.53 2.22 15.11
C GLU A 178 -32.85 1.66 14.57
#